data_AF-A0A7S1Z3D7-F1
#
_entry.id   AF-A0A7S1Z3D7-F1
#
_cell.length_a   1.000
_cell.length_b   1.000
_cell.length_c   1.000
_cell.angle_alpha   90.00
_cell.angle_beta   90.00
_cell.angle_gamma   90.00
#
_symmetry.space_group_name_H-M   'P 1'
#
loop_
_entity.id
_entity.type
_entity.pdbx_description
1 polymer ?
#
loop_
_entity_poly.entity_id
_entity_poly.type
_entity_poly.pdbx_seq_one_letter_code
_entity_poly.pdbx_strand_id
1 'polypeptide(L)'
;GSEGGKRPNGDEAKWEEVRPNTGTLNAMIEAWAHSPNSGDLKKVVDLLEKMERDYEKTGDERTKPNIRTVNQVINAYAKKGTESWSGPGEVGDEGGYGKGNERAWAAAKKAEKLLMKALKTYAETGDESMKPDAATYTSCCDAYSRVGDVAASERAERLLEQMESQYNETGDPQVRPNFRTYTAVITAWSKTYDDRSPGRAEDILRHMELLYADALENGVKFGREDSPKPNVRTYTTVINAWARSKYPDKHQRTLRILKKMIDLQKGGDESAKPNLYTYNACMEACSRCRGDGAEQSKALKIAFAVNKA
;
A
#
# COMPACT_ATOMS: atom_id res chain seq x y z
N GLY A 1 48.63 -40.41 -12.92
CA GLY A 1 47.61 -39.54 -12.30
C GLY A 1 46.40 -39.55 -13.20
N SER A 2 45.21 -39.91 -12.76
CA SER A 2 44.36 -39.19 -11.78
C SER A 2 44.16 -37.74 -12.24
N GLU A 3 42.95 -37.23 -12.48
CA GLU A 3 41.71 -37.39 -11.73
C GLU A 3 40.49 -37.24 -12.66
N GLY A 4 39.69 -38.30 -12.79
CA GLY A 4 38.31 -38.20 -13.26
C GLY A 4 37.42 -37.88 -12.06
N GLY A 5 37.15 -36.59 -11.84
CA GLY A 5 36.25 -36.13 -10.77
C GLY A 5 34.83 -36.67 -10.98
N LYS A 6 34.49 -37.76 -10.29
CA LYS A 6 33.11 -38.20 -10.09
C LYS A 6 32.34 -37.05 -9.42
N ARG A 7 31.34 -36.52 -10.11
CA ARG A 7 30.29 -35.71 -9.47
C ARG A 7 29.56 -36.61 -8.46
N PRO A 8 29.29 -36.16 -7.23
CA PRO A 8 28.58 -36.98 -6.27
C PRO A 8 27.09 -37.03 -6.64
N ASN A 9 26.68 -38.10 -7.33
CA ASN A 9 25.27 -38.47 -7.62
C ASN A 9 24.55 -39.04 -6.37
N GLY A 10 24.81 -38.46 -5.19
CA GLY A 10 24.32 -39.01 -3.91
C GLY A 10 23.03 -38.38 -3.36
N ASP A 11 22.70 -37.16 -3.79
CA ASP A 11 21.62 -36.38 -3.17
C ASP A 11 20.42 -36.13 -4.08
N GLU A 12 20.54 -36.26 -5.41
CA GLU A 12 19.43 -35.99 -6.35
C GLU A 12 18.22 -36.92 -6.13
N ALA A 13 18.46 -38.20 -5.80
CA ALA A 13 17.41 -39.18 -5.53
C ALA A 13 16.60 -38.88 -4.25
N LYS A 14 17.16 -38.17 -3.27
CA LYS A 14 16.43 -37.76 -2.05
C LYS A 14 15.42 -36.64 -2.32
N TRP A 15 15.55 -35.91 -3.43
CA TRP A 15 14.65 -34.82 -3.79
C TRP A 15 13.46 -35.29 -4.65
N GLU A 16 13.55 -36.46 -5.29
CA GLU A 16 12.48 -37.01 -6.13
C GLU A 16 11.21 -37.40 -5.33
N GLU A 17 11.35 -37.71 -4.04
CA GLU A 17 10.23 -38.04 -3.15
C GLU A 17 9.64 -36.81 -2.42
N VAL A 18 10.33 -35.67 -2.43
CA VAL A 18 9.88 -34.46 -1.73
C VAL A 18 8.86 -33.72 -2.59
N ARG A 19 7.58 -33.97 -2.32
CA ARG A 19 6.48 -33.27 -2.98
C ARG A 19 6.37 -31.82 -2.47
N PRO A 20 6.30 -30.82 -3.36
CA PRO A 20 6.02 -29.45 -2.96
C PRO A 20 4.70 -29.36 -2.19
N ASN A 21 4.66 -28.48 -1.19
CA ASN A 21 3.44 -28.13 -0.47
C ASN A 21 3.17 -26.62 -0.56
N THR A 22 2.01 -26.17 -0.08
CA THR A 22 1.60 -24.77 -0.10
C THR A 22 2.66 -23.83 0.49
N GLY A 23 3.39 -24.25 1.53
CA GLY A 23 4.49 -23.47 2.11
C GLY A 23 5.66 -23.27 1.14
N THR A 24 6.14 -24.33 0.52
CA THR A 24 7.23 -24.28 -0.46
C THR A 24 6.83 -23.47 -1.70
N LEU A 25 5.60 -23.64 -2.16
CA LEU A 25 5.07 -22.91 -3.32
C LEU A 25 4.89 -21.42 -3.01
N ASN A 26 4.42 -21.08 -1.82
CA ASN A 26 4.36 -19.70 -1.34
C ASN A 26 5.75 -19.05 -1.27
N ALA A 27 6.79 -19.79 -0.87
CA ALA A 27 8.16 -19.28 -0.88
C ALA A 27 8.65 -18.98 -2.31
N MET A 28 8.29 -19.81 -3.28
CA MET A 28 8.61 -19.56 -4.70
C MET A 28 7.88 -18.32 -5.24
N ILE A 29 6.59 -18.19 -4.94
CA ILE A 29 5.80 -16.99 -5.30
C ILE A 29 6.45 -15.75 -4.71
N GLU A 30 6.83 -15.79 -3.44
CA GLU A 30 7.45 -14.66 -2.75
C GLU A 30 8.81 -14.28 -3.37
N ALA A 31 9.66 -15.26 -3.68
CA ALA A 31 10.93 -15.04 -4.34
C ALA A 31 10.74 -14.38 -5.72
N TRP A 32 9.79 -14.88 -6.51
CA TRP A 32 9.46 -14.29 -7.80
C TRP A 32 8.79 -12.93 -7.68
N ALA A 33 8.00 -12.66 -6.64
CA ALA A 33 7.39 -11.36 -6.41
C ALA A 33 8.44 -10.28 -6.06
N HIS A 34 9.57 -10.66 -5.46
CA HIS A 34 10.67 -9.75 -5.12
C HIS A 34 11.76 -9.66 -6.18
N SER A 35 11.78 -10.55 -7.16
CA SER A 35 12.74 -10.50 -8.27
C SER A 35 12.60 -9.21 -9.08
N PRO A 36 13.70 -8.62 -9.60
CA PRO A 36 13.66 -7.42 -10.44
C PRO A 36 13.12 -7.67 -11.87
N ASN A 37 12.83 -8.92 -12.24
CA ASN A 37 12.37 -9.26 -13.58
C ASN A 37 10.83 -9.21 -13.69
N SER A 38 10.30 -8.29 -14.51
CA SER A 38 8.86 -8.21 -14.84
C SER A 38 8.26 -9.52 -15.34
N GLY A 39 9.03 -10.35 -16.05
CA GLY A 39 8.57 -11.64 -16.59
C GLY A 39 8.19 -12.65 -15.51
N ASP A 40 8.68 -12.48 -14.28
CA ASP A 40 8.38 -13.40 -13.18
C ASP A 40 6.96 -13.22 -12.63
N LEU A 41 6.27 -12.11 -12.92
CA LEU A 41 4.83 -11.98 -12.59
C LEU A 41 4.01 -13.07 -13.28
N LYS A 42 4.38 -13.43 -14.52
CA LYS A 42 3.72 -14.53 -15.23
C LYS A 42 3.93 -15.86 -14.50
N LYS A 43 5.15 -16.14 -14.03
CA LYS A 43 5.46 -17.38 -13.28
C LYS A 43 4.67 -17.47 -11.98
N VAL A 44 4.52 -16.35 -11.28
CA VAL A 44 3.69 -16.25 -10.06
C VAL A 44 2.23 -16.65 -10.37
N VAL A 45 1.66 -16.11 -11.44
CA VAL A 45 0.27 -16.37 -11.84
C VAL A 45 0.11 -17.81 -12.32
N ASP A 46 1.01 -18.28 -13.20
CA ASP A 46 1.00 -19.65 -13.73
C ASP A 46 1.10 -20.68 -12.59
N LEU A 47 1.85 -20.37 -11.52
CA LEU A 47 1.96 -21.23 -10.36
C LEU A 47 0.68 -21.27 -9.51
N LEU A 48 0.02 -20.13 -9.28
CA LEU A 48 -1.29 -20.10 -8.60
C LEU A 48 -2.31 -20.94 -9.38
N GLU A 49 -2.42 -20.73 -10.70
CA GLU A 49 -3.35 -21.49 -11.53
C GLU A 49 -3.01 -22.99 -11.53
N LYS A 50 -1.73 -23.34 -11.50
CA LYS A 50 -1.32 -24.74 -11.37
C LYS A 50 -1.77 -25.33 -10.03
N MET A 51 -1.57 -24.61 -8.93
CA MET A 51 -2.03 -25.06 -7.61
C MET A 51 -3.55 -25.26 -7.56
N GLU A 52 -4.32 -24.33 -8.12
CA GLU A 52 -5.78 -24.45 -8.23
C GLU A 52 -6.18 -25.68 -9.05
N ARG A 53 -5.60 -25.87 -10.24
CA ARG A 53 -5.88 -27.03 -11.11
C ARG A 53 -5.48 -28.36 -10.48
N ASP A 54 -4.36 -28.41 -9.77
CA ASP A 54 -3.87 -29.65 -9.14
C ASP A 54 -4.77 -30.01 -7.95
N TYR A 55 -5.19 -29.04 -7.14
CA TYR A 55 -6.15 -29.25 -6.06
C TYR A 55 -7.52 -29.69 -6.59
N GLU A 56 -8.07 -29.04 -7.63
CA GLU A 56 -9.35 -29.43 -8.24
C GLU A 56 -9.35 -30.86 -8.78
N LYS A 57 -8.21 -31.35 -9.30
CA LYS A 57 -8.08 -32.70 -9.85
C LYS A 57 -7.87 -33.77 -8.79
N THR A 58 -7.11 -33.46 -7.75
CA THR A 58 -6.60 -34.47 -6.81
C THR A 58 -7.27 -34.42 -5.45
N GLY A 59 -7.85 -33.28 -5.06
CA GLY A 59 -8.28 -33.00 -3.70
C GLY A 59 -7.13 -32.95 -2.68
N ASP A 60 -5.87 -32.86 -3.12
CA ASP A 60 -4.71 -32.86 -2.23
C ASP A 60 -4.59 -31.51 -1.51
N GLU A 61 -5.01 -31.49 -0.25
CA GLU A 61 -4.91 -30.34 0.66
C GLU A 61 -3.47 -29.80 0.79
N ARG A 62 -2.44 -30.60 0.50
CA ARG A 62 -1.04 -30.16 0.59
C ARG A 62 -0.67 -29.11 -0.45
N THR A 63 -1.38 -29.06 -1.58
CA THR A 63 -1.13 -28.10 -2.66
C THR A 63 -2.22 -27.03 -2.78
N LYS A 64 -3.23 -27.09 -1.91
CA LYS A 64 -4.35 -26.15 -1.90
C LYS A 64 -3.86 -24.71 -1.68
N PRO A 65 -4.17 -23.77 -2.58
CA PRO A 65 -3.95 -22.35 -2.33
C PRO A 65 -4.70 -21.88 -1.09
N ASN A 66 -4.09 -21.00 -0.31
CA ASN A 66 -4.73 -20.34 0.83
C ASN A 66 -4.61 -18.82 0.71
N ILE A 67 -5.13 -18.08 1.68
CA ILE A 67 -5.10 -16.62 1.65
C ILE A 67 -3.67 -16.07 1.60
N ARG A 68 -2.69 -16.77 2.20
CA ARG A 68 -1.28 -16.38 2.08
C ARG A 68 -0.79 -16.48 0.63
N THR A 69 -1.14 -17.55 -0.09
CA THR A 69 -0.86 -17.70 -1.52
C THR A 69 -1.46 -16.53 -2.31
N VAL A 70 -2.75 -16.25 -2.07
CA VAL A 70 -3.48 -15.15 -2.74
C VAL A 70 -2.83 -13.79 -2.43
N ASN A 71 -2.52 -13.51 -1.16
CA ASN A 71 -1.87 -12.27 -0.71
C ASN A 71 -0.53 -12.04 -1.41
N GLN A 72 0.29 -13.09 -1.55
CA GLN A 72 1.58 -12.98 -2.23
C GLN A 72 1.40 -12.67 -3.73
N VAL A 73 0.40 -13.26 -4.39
CA VAL A 73 0.09 -12.98 -5.81
C VAL A 73 -0.46 -11.55 -5.98
N ILE A 74 -1.34 -11.10 -5.09
CA ILE A 74 -1.83 -9.71 -5.06
C ILE A 74 -0.66 -8.73 -4.88
N ASN A 75 0.24 -9.01 -3.94
CA ASN A 75 1.44 -8.19 -3.72
C ASN A 75 2.38 -8.20 -4.94
N ALA A 76 2.49 -9.32 -5.65
CA ALA A 76 3.22 -9.40 -6.91
C ALA A 76 2.62 -8.47 -7.98
N TYR A 77 1.28 -8.43 -8.11
CA TYR A 77 0.60 -7.47 -8.99
C TYR A 77 0.89 -6.03 -8.56
N ALA A 78 0.84 -5.72 -7.25
CA ALA A 78 1.15 -4.39 -6.75
C ALA A 78 2.59 -3.97 -7.09
N LYS A 79 3.59 -4.82 -6.84
CA LYS A 79 5.00 -4.48 -7.06
C LYS A 79 5.42 -4.46 -8.53
N LYS A 80 4.97 -5.44 -9.33
CA LYS A 80 5.48 -5.69 -10.69
C LYS A 80 4.60 -5.15 -11.80
N GLY A 81 3.33 -4.88 -11.51
CA GLY A 81 2.42 -4.26 -12.48
C GLY A 81 2.82 -2.83 -12.88
N THR A 82 3.74 -2.22 -12.13
CA THR A 82 3.99 -0.77 -12.13
C THR A 82 5.45 -0.39 -12.47
N GLU A 83 6.27 -1.31 -13.00
CA GLU A 83 7.71 -1.09 -13.27
C GLU A 83 8.05 0.07 -14.23
N SER A 84 7.06 0.81 -14.75
CA SER A 84 7.28 2.02 -15.57
C SER A 84 7.25 3.35 -14.81
N TRP A 85 7.07 3.38 -13.49
CA TRP A 85 7.07 4.65 -12.72
C TRP A 85 8.42 4.92 -12.04
N SER A 86 9.26 5.72 -12.71
CA SER A 86 10.58 6.17 -12.24
C SER A 86 10.49 7.50 -11.47
N GLY A 87 9.67 7.56 -10.40
CA GLY A 87 9.65 8.72 -9.50
C GLY A 87 9.25 10.05 -10.16
N PRO A 88 9.40 11.19 -9.44
CA PRO A 88 9.03 12.50 -9.94
C PRO A 88 10.09 13.00 -10.94
N GLY A 89 10.05 12.50 -12.17
CA GLY A 89 10.58 13.24 -13.31
C GLY A 89 9.82 14.57 -13.41
N GLU A 90 10.54 15.64 -13.71
CA GLU A 90 9.96 16.96 -13.95
C GLU A 90 8.74 16.84 -14.87
N VAL A 91 7.56 17.02 -14.29
CA VAL A 91 6.32 17.11 -15.06
C VAL A 91 6.32 18.51 -15.64
N GLY A 92 6.70 18.61 -16.91
CA GLY A 92 6.26 19.73 -17.74
C GLY A 92 4.75 19.86 -17.61
N ASP A 93 4.28 21.10 -17.47
CA ASP A 93 2.87 21.42 -17.65
C ASP A 93 2.40 20.73 -18.95
N GLU A 94 1.34 19.92 -18.87
CA GLU A 94 0.66 19.18 -19.96
C GLU A 94 0.93 17.66 -20.10
N GLY A 95 0.02 16.84 -19.54
CA GLY A 95 -0.71 15.84 -20.33
C GLY A 95 -0.08 14.47 -20.66
N GLY A 96 1.06 14.08 -20.12
CA GLY A 96 1.77 12.85 -20.53
C GLY A 96 1.43 11.54 -19.78
N TYR A 97 0.19 11.04 -19.78
CA TYR A 97 -0.18 9.75 -19.14
C TYR A 97 -0.86 8.78 -20.11
N GLY A 98 -0.10 7.90 -20.77
CA GLY A 98 -0.68 6.95 -21.74
C GLY A 98 -0.54 5.47 -21.35
N LYS A 99 0.69 4.94 -21.37
CA LYS A 99 0.89 3.47 -21.36
C LYS A 99 1.31 2.86 -20.02
N GLY A 100 2.01 3.61 -19.16
CA GLY A 100 2.44 3.11 -17.85
C GLY A 100 1.29 2.95 -16.87
N ASN A 101 0.30 3.85 -16.97
CA ASN A 101 -0.87 3.87 -16.11
C ASN A 101 -1.83 2.70 -16.42
N GLU A 102 -1.99 2.33 -17.70
CA GLU A 102 -2.87 1.24 -18.12
C GLU A 102 -2.42 -0.14 -17.59
N ARG A 103 -1.11 -0.42 -17.57
CA ARG A 103 -0.56 -1.65 -17.00
C ARG A 103 -0.74 -1.72 -15.49
N ALA A 104 -0.46 -0.62 -14.79
CA ALA A 104 -0.67 -0.50 -13.35
C ALA A 104 -2.16 -0.69 -13.00
N TRP A 105 -3.05 -0.06 -13.76
CA TRP A 105 -4.49 -0.20 -13.63
C TRP A 105 -4.95 -1.65 -13.86
N ALA A 106 -4.46 -2.31 -14.91
CA ALA A 106 -4.77 -3.71 -15.20
C ALA A 106 -4.27 -4.64 -14.09
N ALA A 107 -3.08 -4.38 -13.53
CA ALA A 107 -2.56 -5.13 -12.40
C ALA A 107 -3.41 -4.92 -11.13
N ALA A 108 -3.80 -3.68 -10.82
CA ALA A 108 -4.67 -3.36 -9.69
C ALA A 108 -6.04 -4.04 -9.80
N LYS A 109 -6.66 -4.06 -11.00
CA LYS A 109 -7.90 -4.80 -11.25
C LYS A 109 -7.74 -6.31 -11.09
N LYS A 110 -6.60 -6.88 -11.49
CA LYS A 110 -6.33 -8.32 -11.27
C LYS A 110 -6.15 -8.63 -9.78
N ALA A 111 -5.47 -7.76 -9.04
CA ALA A 111 -5.38 -7.84 -7.58
C ALA A 111 -6.77 -7.79 -6.92
N GLU A 112 -7.60 -6.80 -7.26
CA GLU A 112 -8.99 -6.69 -6.77
C GLU A 112 -9.81 -7.94 -7.11
N LYS A 113 -9.70 -8.46 -8.34
CA LYS A 113 -10.40 -9.68 -8.76
C LYS A 113 -10.02 -10.90 -7.92
N LEU A 114 -8.75 -11.04 -7.52
CA LEU A 114 -8.30 -12.13 -6.65
C LEU A 114 -8.85 -11.99 -5.23
N LEU A 115 -8.85 -10.78 -4.67
CA LEU A 115 -9.50 -10.50 -3.38
C LEU A 115 -10.99 -10.86 -3.43
N MET A 116 -11.71 -10.44 -4.47
CA MET A 116 -13.14 -10.74 -4.63
C MET A 116 -13.40 -12.24 -4.80
N LYS A 117 -12.51 -12.97 -5.50
CA LYS A 117 -12.58 -14.44 -5.57
C LYS A 117 -12.41 -15.07 -4.20
N ALA A 118 -11.42 -14.65 -3.41
CA ALA A 118 -11.18 -15.17 -2.07
C ALA A 118 -12.35 -14.88 -1.11
N LEU A 119 -12.89 -13.65 -1.13
CA LEU A 119 -14.09 -13.28 -0.36
C LEU A 119 -15.29 -14.17 -0.72
N LYS A 120 -15.52 -14.36 -2.03
CA LYS A 120 -16.61 -15.21 -2.52
C LYS A 120 -16.43 -16.66 -2.07
N THR A 121 -15.23 -17.22 -2.23
CA THR A 121 -14.92 -18.58 -1.79
C THR A 121 -15.16 -18.73 -0.29
N TYR A 122 -14.65 -17.81 0.54
CA TYR A 122 -14.88 -17.86 1.98
C TYR A 122 -16.38 -17.80 2.34
N ALA A 123 -17.14 -16.91 1.69
CA ALA A 123 -18.58 -16.79 1.93
C ALA A 123 -19.37 -18.05 1.53
N GLU A 124 -18.97 -18.74 0.47
CA GLU A 124 -19.65 -19.95 -0.04
C GLU A 124 -19.26 -21.22 0.74
N THR A 125 -18.01 -21.33 1.19
CA THR A 125 -17.48 -22.57 1.78
C THR A 125 -17.28 -22.51 3.30
N GLY A 126 -17.16 -21.31 3.88
CA GLY A 126 -16.72 -21.12 5.26
C GLY A 126 -15.27 -21.53 5.51
N ASP A 127 -14.46 -21.72 4.46
CA ASP A 127 -13.07 -22.14 4.60
C ASP A 127 -12.19 -21.02 5.14
N GLU A 128 -11.92 -21.06 6.44
CA GLU A 128 -11.06 -20.08 7.15
C GLU A 128 -9.67 -19.92 6.52
N SER A 129 -9.16 -20.92 5.79
CA SER A 129 -7.86 -20.79 5.10
C SER A 129 -7.89 -19.82 3.92
N MET A 130 -9.08 -19.48 3.41
CA MET A 130 -9.31 -18.55 2.31
C MET A 130 -9.84 -17.19 2.77
N LYS A 131 -10.02 -16.99 4.08
CA LYS A 131 -10.54 -15.76 4.66
C LYS A 131 -9.60 -14.58 4.43
N PRO A 132 -10.01 -13.54 3.69
CA PRO A 132 -9.20 -12.34 3.48
C PRO A 132 -8.95 -11.58 4.78
N ASP A 133 -7.73 -11.06 4.92
CA ASP A 133 -7.27 -10.34 6.10
C ASP A 133 -6.83 -8.91 5.75
N ALA A 134 -6.38 -8.16 6.76
CA ALA A 134 -5.88 -6.81 6.58
C ALA A 134 -4.73 -6.71 5.58
N ALA A 135 -3.90 -7.75 5.46
CA ALA A 135 -2.82 -7.77 4.48
C ALA A 135 -3.35 -7.94 3.05
N THR A 136 -4.42 -8.73 2.84
CA THR A 136 -5.10 -8.87 1.54
C THR A 136 -5.63 -7.52 1.05
N TYR A 137 -6.44 -6.85 1.87
CA TYR A 137 -7.01 -5.54 1.54
C TYR A 137 -5.93 -4.48 1.32
N THR A 138 -4.95 -4.40 2.23
CA THR A 138 -3.84 -3.45 2.12
C THR A 138 -3.07 -3.62 0.82
N SER A 139 -2.83 -4.87 0.39
CA SER A 139 -2.09 -5.14 -0.85
C SER A 139 -2.88 -4.72 -2.10
N CYS A 140 -4.21 -4.87 -2.11
CA CYS A 140 -5.06 -4.33 -3.16
C CYS A 140 -5.06 -2.79 -3.18
N CYS A 141 -5.16 -2.15 -2.01
CA CYS A 141 -5.05 -0.69 -1.89
C CYS A 141 -3.67 -0.19 -2.36
N ASP A 142 -2.58 -0.90 -2.02
CA ASP A 142 -1.23 -0.57 -2.50
C ASP A 142 -1.14 -0.68 -4.04
N ALA A 143 -1.74 -1.70 -4.64
CA ALA A 143 -1.79 -1.85 -6.09
C ALA A 143 -2.46 -0.64 -6.77
N TYR A 144 -3.62 -0.20 -6.26
CA TYR A 144 -4.28 1.02 -6.75
C TYR A 144 -3.47 2.29 -6.47
N SER A 145 -2.77 2.37 -5.34
CA SER A 145 -1.93 3.52 -4.98
C SER A 145 -0.76 3.75 -5.95
N ARG A 146 -0.42 2.77 -6.78
CA ARG A 146 0.67 2.87 -7.76
C ARG A 146 0.21 3.29 -9.15
N VAL A 147 -1.10 3.41 -9.35
CA VAL A 147 -1.70 3.85 -10.60
C VAL A 147 -1.55 5.37 -10.77
N GLY A 148 -1.88 6.14 -9.72
CA GLY A 148 -1.82 7.61 -9.78
C GLY A 148 -2.99 8.24 -10.54
N ASP A 149 -4.14 7.56 -10.53
CA ASP A 149 -5.39 8.00 -11.15
C ASP A 149 -6.49 8.21 -10.10
N VAL A 150 -7.43 9.12 -10.37
CA VAL A 150 -8.55 9.43 -9.46
C VAL A 150 -9.47 8.22 -9.29
N ALA A 151 -9.86 7.56 -10.39
CA ALA A 151 -10.76 6.41 -10.31
C ALA A 151 -10.09 5.22 -9.61
N ALA A 152 -8.76 5.11 -9.68
CA ALA A 152 -8.00 4.13 -8.89
C ALA A 152 -7.96 4.50 -7.40
N SER A 153 -7.83 5.79 -7.09
CA SER A 153 -7.88 6.28 -5.71
C SER A 153 -9.25 6.02 -5.07
N GLU A 154 -10.33 6.27 -5.81
CA GLU A 154 -11.70 5.92 -5.40
C GLU A 154 -11.90 4.41 -5.24
N ARG A 155 -11.24 3.57 -6.05
CA ARG A 155 -11.24 2.10 -5.86
C ARG A 155 -10.56 1.72 -4.55
N ALA A 156 -9.37 2.27 -4.26
CA ALA A 156 -8.66 2.01 -3.01
C ALA A 156 -9.50 2.43 -1.79
N GLU A 157 -10.18 3.58 -1.89
CA GLU A 157 -11.04 4.07 -0.82
C GLU A 157 -12.27 3.19 -0.60
N ARG A 158 -12.95 2.74 -1.67
CA ARG A 158 -14.05 1.76 -1.53
C ARG A 158 -13.64 0.45 -0.87
N LEU A 159 -12.41 -0.02 -1.14
CA LEU A 159 -11.89 -1.22 -0.48
C LEU A 159 -11.65 -0.99 1.02
N LEU A 160 -11.21 0.21 1.40
CA LEU A 160 -11.08 0.60 2.79
C LEU A 160 -12.46 0.70 3.47
N GLU A 161 -13.44 1.33 2.84
CA GLU A 161 -14.82 1.42 3.34
C GLU A 161 -15.44 0.02 3.54
N GLN A 162 -15.23 -0.89 2.58
CA GLN A 162 -15.67 -2.28 2.70
C GLN A 162 -15.00 -2.99 3.89
N MET A 163 -13.70 -2.76 4.09
CA MET A 163 -12.94 -3.34 5.19
C MET A 163 -13.41 -2.79 6.55
N GLU A 164 -13.70 -1.48 6.64
CA GLU A 164 -14.31 -0.86 7.82
C GLU A 164 -15.69 -1.44 8.13
N SER A 165 -16.56 -1.57 7.12
CA SER A 165 -17.90 -2.17 7.27
C SER A 165 -17.81 -3.59 7.85
N GLN A 166 -16.93 -4.42 7.26
CA GLN A 166 -16.72 -5.79 7.72
C GLN A 166 -16.23 -5.84 9.17
N TYR A 167 -15.27 -5.00 9.52
CA TYR A 167 -14.79 -4.92 10.90
C TYR A 167 -15.88 -4.46 11.87
N ASN A 168 -16.66 -3.44 11.50
CA ASN A 168 -17.74 -2.92 12.35
C ASN A 168 -18.89 -3.92 12.53
N GLU A 169 -19.20 -4.71 11.52
CA GLU A 169 -20.25 -5.73 11.56
C GLU A 169 -19.83 -6.99 12.35
N THR A 170 -18.58 -7.42 12.19
CA THR A 170 -18.10 -8.70 12.73
C THR A 170 -17.30 -8.57 14.02
N GLY A 171 -16.70 -7.41 14.27
CA GLY A 171 -15.71 -7.20 15.32
C GLY A 171 -14.39 -7.94 15.10
N ASP A 172 -14.19 -8.60 13.94
CA ASP A 172 -13.04 -9.46 13.70
C ASP A 172 -11.74 -8.67 13.55
N PRO A 173 -10.78 -8.80 14.48
CA PRO A 173 -9.51 -8.07 14.41
C PRO A 173 -8.70 -8.35 13.16
N GLN A 174 -8.87 -9.50 12.48
CA GLN A 174 -8.11 -9.86 11.28
C GLN A 174 -8.43 -8.98 10.08
N VAL A 175 -9.62 -8.40 10.02
CA VAL A 175 -10.06 -7.48 8.96
C VAL A 175 -10.07 -6.02 9.40
N ARG A 176 -9.52 -5.70 10.59
CA ARG A 176 -9.45 -4.32 11.09
C ARG A 176 -8.46 -3.50 10.25
N PRO A 177 -8.86 -2.33 9.69
CA PRO A 177 -7.93 -1.45 9.00
C PRO A 177 -6.85 -0.92 9.94
N ASN A 178 -5.60 -0.93 9.49
CA ASN A 178 -4.46 -0.39 10.24
C ASN A 178 -3.82 0.77 9.48
N PHE A 179 -2.80 1.39 10.08
CA PHE A 179 -2.12 2.55 9.49
C PHE A 179 -1.58 2.28 8.08
N ARG A 180 -1.22 1.02 7.74
CA ARG A 180 -0.72 0.66 6.40
C ARG A 180 -1.84 0.74 5.37
N THR A 181 -3.04 0.22 5.69
CA THR A 181 -4.23 0.32 4.83
C THR A 181 -4.56 1.77 4.51
N TYR A 182 -4.74 2.60 5.54
CA TYR A 182 -5.08 4.00 5.35
C TYR A 182 -3.97 4.77 4.61
N THR A 183 -2.70 4.53 4.97
CA THR A 183 -1.58 5.19 4.28
C THR A 183 -1.53 4.81 2.80
N ALA A 184 -1.91 3.59 2.41
CA ALA A 184 -2.00 3.19 1.01
C ALA A 184 -3.08 3.98 0.26
N VAL A 185 -4.27 4.16 0.85
CA VAL A 185 -5.34 4.98 0.25
C VAL A 185 -4.96 6.45 0.17
N ILE A 186 -4.38 7.02 1.24
CA ILE A 186 -3.85 8.39 1.23
C ILE A 186 -2.76 8.54 0.15
N THR A 187 -1.91 7.52 -0.01
CA THR A 187 -0.88 7.50 -1.07
C THR A 187 -1.52 7.53 -2.46
N ALA A 188 -2.61 6.80 -2.69
CA ALA A 188 -3.34 6.82 -3.94
C ALA A 188 -3.79 8.25 -4.29
N TRP A 189 -4.51 8.89 -3.37
CA TRP A 189 -4.96 10.28 -3.52
C TRP A 189 -3.79 11.25 -3.73
N SER A 190 -2.69 11.11 -2.98
CA SER A 190 -1.52 12.00 -3.05
C SER A 190 -0.78 12.03 -4.40
N LYS A 191 -1.00 11.02 -5.24
CA LYS A 191 -0.34 10.87 -6.55
C LYS A 191 -1.19 11.35 -7.71
N THR A 192 -2.37 11.89 -7.44
CA THR A 192 -3.26 12.44 -8.46
C THR A 192 -3.14 13.97 -8.52
N TYR A 193 -3.56 14.56 -9.63
CA TYR A 193 -3.53 16.02 -9.86
C TYR A 193 -4.93 16.67 -9.79
N ASP A 194 -5.92 15.95 -9.26
CA ASP A 194 -7.28 16.45 -9.07
C ASP A 194 -7.34 17.36 -7.83
N ASP A 195 -8.10 18.45 -7.94
CA ASP A 195 -8.18 19.46 -6.88
C ASP A 195 -8.82 18.88 -5.59
N ARG A 196 -9.66 17.85 -5.67
CA ARG A 196 -10.27 17.21 -4.48
C ARG A 196 -9.27 16.37 -3.69
N SER A 197 -8.24 15.84 -4.35
CA SER A 197 -7.32 14.85 -3.80
C SER A 197 -6.58 15.25 -2.52
N PRO A 198 -5.99 16.45 -2.38
CA PRO A 198 -5.39 16.86 -1.11
C PRO A 198 -6.41 16.93 0.03
N GLY A 199 -7.64 17.35 -0.26
CA GLY A 199 -8.74 17.36 0.70
C GLY A 199 -9.12 15.95 1.15
N ARG A 200 -9.30 15.02 0.21
CA ARG A 200 -9.57 13.60 0.52
C ARG A 200 -8.45 12.96 1.35
N ALA A 201 -7.19 13.21 0.99
CA ALA A 201 -6.04 12.73 1.76
C ALA A 201 -6.05 13.25 3.21
N GLU A 202 -6.40 14.52 3.43
CA GLU A 202 -6.53 15.10 4.77
C GLU A 202 -7.75 14.56 5.54
N ASP A 203 -8.89 14.34 4.86
CA ASP A 203 -10.09 13.78 5.47
C ASP A 203 -9.86 12.34 5.97
N ILE A 204 -9.17 11.51 5.18
CA ILE A 204 -8.83 10.14 5.60
C ILE A 204 -7.85 10.17 6.78
N LEU A 205 -6.87 11.07 6.78
CA LEU A 205 -5.98 11.24 7.95
C LEU A 205 -6.78 11.64 9.19
N ARG A 206 -7.72 12.59 9.07
CA ARG A 206 -8.58 13.00 10.19
C ARG A 206 -9.41 11.84 10.71
N HIS A 207 -9.94 11.00 9.81
CA HIS A 207 -10.69 9.80 10.18
C HIS A 207 -9.83 8.81 10.98
N MET A 208 -8.59 8.55 10.55
CA MET A 208 -7.65 7.72 11.31
C MET A 208 -7.40 8.23 12.73
N GLU A 209 -7.25 9.56 12.89
CA GLU A 209 -7.02 10.19 14.18
C GLU A 209 -8.24 10.03 15.11
N LEU A 210 -9.45 10.21 14.57
CA LEU A 210 -10.69 10.03 15.31
C LEU A 210 -10.87 8.58 15.75
N LEU A 211 -10.63 7.61 14.85
CA LEU A 211 -10.70 6.19 15.18
C LEU A 211 -9.68 5.80 16.25
N TYR A 212 -8.46 6.34 16.18
CA TYR A 212 -7.45 6.06 17.18
C TYR A 212 -7.81 6.68 18.55
N ALA A 213 -8.32 7.92 18.57
CA ALA A 213 -8.78 8.57 19.79
C ALA A 213 -9.95 7.82 20.45
N ASP A 214 -10.99 7.49 19.68
CA ASP A 214 -12.15 6.71 20.16
C ASP A 214 -11.70 5.35 20.72
N ALA A 215 -10.81 4.64 20.02
CA ALA A 215 -10.30 3.38 20.49
C ALA A 215 -9.51 3.49 21.81
N LEU A 216 -8.75 4.57 22.01
CA LEU A 216 -8.07 4.83 23.28
C LEU A 216 -9.06 5.13 24.42
N GLU A 217 -10.10 5.93 24.15
CA GLU A 217 -11.17 6.24 25.12
C GLU A 217 -11.91 4.96 25.54
N ASN A 218 -12.15 4.05 24.59
CA ASN A 218 -12.77 2.75 24.83
C ASN A 218 -11.79 1.66 25.36
N GLY A 219 -10.55 2.02 25.69
CA GLY A 219 -9.57 1.10 26.28
C GLY A 219 -9.08 -0.01 25.34
N VAL A 220 -9.24 0.15 24.03
CA VAL A 220 -8.81 -0.82 23.02
C VAL A 220 -7.29 -0.87 23.00
N LYS A 221 -6.74 -2.08 23.17
CA LYS A 221 -5.32 -2.34 23.00
C LYS A 221 -5.04 -2.75 21.56
N PHE A 222 -4.05 -2.11 20.95
CA PHE A 222 -3.59 -2.46 19.62
C PHE A 222 -2.35 -3.34 19.70
N GLY A 223 -2.29 -4.35 18.83
CA GLY A 223 -1.03 -5.00 18.50
C GLY A 223 -0.09 -4.04 17.78
N ARG A 224 1.19 -4.43 17.65
CA ARG A 224 2.25 -3.60 17.06
C ARG A 224 1.93 -3.11 15.65
N GLU A 225 1.22 -3.91 14.86
CA GLU A 225 0.91 -3.61 13.45
C GLU A 225 -0.58 -3.36 13.18
N ASP A 226 -1.44 -3.47 14.20
CA ASP A 226 -2.90 -3.45 14.03
C ASP A 226 -3.50 -2.07 14.29
N SER A 227 -2.69 -1.13 14.75
CA SER A 227 -3.16 0.21 15.12
C SER A 227 -3.49 1.05 13.88
N PRO A 228 -4.63 1.78 13.87
CA PRO A 228 -4.92 2.78 12.86
C PRO A 228 -4.15 4.09 13.08
N LYS A 229 -3.33 4.18 14.14
CA LYS A 229 -2.58 5.38 14.52
C LYS A 229 -1.75 5.93 13.34
N PRO A 230 -1.97 7.19 12.91
CA PRO A 230 -1.14 7.84 11.91
C PRO A 230 0.32 7.95 12.36
N ASN A 231 1.26 7.72 11.44
CA ASN A 231 2.68 7.90 11.70
C ASN A 231 3.29 8.95 10.76
N VAL A 232 4.60 9.19 10.91
CA VAL A 232 5.36 10.16 10.11
C VAL A 232 5.14 9.99 8.60
N ARG A 233 5.03 8.75 8.10
CA ARG A 233 4.78 8.48 6.68
C ARG A 233 3.38 8.93 6.28
N THR A 234 2.37 8.62 7.09
CA THR A 234 0.97 9.02 6.85
C THR A 234 0.87 10.55 6.74
N TYR A 235 1.34 11.29 7.74
CA TYR A 235 1.31 12.76 7.72
C TYR A 235 2.12 13.35 6.57
N THR A 236 3.33 12.85 6.33
CA THR A 236 4.20 13.33 5.25
C THR A 236 3.56 13.10 3.88
N THR A 237 2.75 12.06 3.72
CA THR A 237 2.04 11.77 2.46
C THR A 237 0.89 12.77 2.24
N VAL A 238 0.16 13.17 3.28
CA VAL A 238 -0.85 14.24 3.18
C VAL A 238 -0.20 15.60 2.89
N ILE A 239 0.91 15.93 3.55
CA ILE A 239 1.69 17.15 3.27
C ILE A 239 2.13 17.18 1.80
N ASN A 240 2.59 16.04 1.29
CA ASN A 240 2.96 15.85 -0.11
C ASN A 240 1.80 16.06 -1.09
N ALA A 241 0.58 15.61 -0.73
CA ALA A 241 -0.62 15.84 -1.52
C ALA A 241 -0.91 17.34 -1.63
N TRP A 242 -0.88 18.06 -0.50
CA TRP A 242 -1.06 19.52 -0.49
C TRP A 242 0.05 20.27 -1.22
N ALA A 243 1.31 19.87 -1.07
CA ALA A 243 2.45 20.51 -1.73
C ALA A 243 2.33 20.51 -3.26
N ARG A 244 1.80 19.41 -3.83
CA ARG A 244 1.56 19.24 -5.27
C ARG A 244 0.26 19.89 -5.77
N SER A 245 -0.64 20.25 -4.86
CA SER A 245 -1.93 20.83 -5.21
C SER A 245 -1.81 22.22 -5.84
N LYS A 246 -2.88 22.68 -6.49
CA LYS A 246 -2.96 24.02 -7.10
C LYS A 246 -3.44 25.10 -6.13
N TYR A 247 -3.82 24.73 -4.90
CA TYR A 247 -4.38 25.67 -3.93
C TYR A 247 -3.37 26.76 -3.54
N PRO A 248 -3.80 28.04 -3.49
CA PRO A 248 -2.91 29.15 -3.12
C PRO A 248 -2.47 29.06 -1.65
N ASP A 249 -3.34 28.57 -0.76
CA ASP A 249 -3.11 28.44 0.68
C ASP A 249 -2.40 27.14 1.09
N LYS A 250 -1.91 26.34 0.14
CA LYS A 250 -1.28 25.04 0.42
C LYS A 250 -0.15 25.09 1.45
N HIS A 251 0.61 26.18 1.48
CA HIS A 251 1.68 26.39 2.45
C HIS A 251 1.16 26.54 3.89
N GLN A 252 -0.03 27.11 4.08
CA GLN A 252 -0.68 27.22 5.38
C GLN A 252 -1.22 25.86 5.83
N ARG A 253 -1.77 25.08 4.89
CA ARG A 253 -2.26 23.71 5.12
C ARG A 253 -1.12 22.78 5.53
N THR A 254 -0.02 22.74 4.78
CA THR A 254 1.15 21.92 5.12
C THR A 254 1.76 22.33 6.45
N LEU A 255 1.87 23.64 6.74
CA LEU A 255 2.34 24.11 8.04
C LEU A 255 1.44 23.66 9.19
N ARG A 256 0.12 23.68 9.01
CA ARG A 256 -0.83 23.24 10.04
C ARG A 256 -0.61 21.77 10.39
N ILE A 257 -0.44 20.92 9.38
CA ILE A 257 -0.18 19.49 9.57
C ILE A 257 1.19 19.28 10.23
N LEU A 258 2.24 20.00 9.79
CA LEU A 258 3.57 19.92 10.40
C LEU A 258 3.55 20.34 11.88
N LYS A 259 2.87 21.44 12.22
CA LYS A 259 2.71 21.88 13.62
C LYS A 259 2.03 20.81 14.46
N LYS A 260 0.97 20.19 13.93
CA LYS A 260 0.30 19.06 14.60
C LYS A 260 1.26 17.91 14.89
N MET A 261 2.10 17.53 13.93
CA MET A 261 3.12 16.49 14.13
C MET A 261 4.13 16.87 15.22
N ILE A 262 4.57 18.14 15.26
CA ILE A 262 5.48 18.66 16.30
C ILE A 262 4.81 18.62 17.68
N ASP A 263 3.54 18.99 17.77
CA ASP A 263 2.80 18.97 19.03
C ASP A 263 2.58 17.53 19.54
N LEU A 264 2.28 16.59 18.63
CA LEU A 264 2.22 15.16 18.95
C LEU A 264 3.55 14.63 19.46
N GLN A 265 4.66 14.98 18.81
CA GLN A 265 6.00 14.62 19.28
C GLN A 265 6.28 15.16 20.68
N LYS A 266 5.95 16.44 20.95
CA LYS A 266 6.09 17.03 22.29
C LYS A 266 5.21 16.33 23.34
N GLY A 267 4.07 15.80 22.92
CA GLY A 267 3.20 14.94 23.72
C GLY A 267 3.73 13.51 23.94
N GLY A 268 4.92 13.18 23.43
CA GLY A 268 5.56 11.87 23.57
C GLY A 268 5.29 10.90 22.43
N ASP A 269 4.61 11.33 21.35
CA ASP A 269 4.36 10.48 20.19
C ASP A 269 5.52 10.49 19.20
N GLU A 270 6.53 9.64 19.47
CA GLU A 270 7.67 9.47 18.57
C GLU A 270 7.29 8.94 17.19
N SER A 271 6.13 8.28 17.04
CA SER A 271 5.71 7.75 15.73
C SER A 271 5.31 8.85 14.73
N ALA A 272 4.91 10.02 15.24
CA ALA A 272 4.52 11.19 14.44
C ALA A 272 5.66 12.19 14.23
N LYS A 273 6.86 11.93 14.77
CA LYS A 273 8.02 12.82 14.70
C LYS A 273 8.36 13.23 13.26
N PRO A 274 8.29 14.54 12.91
CA PRO A 274 8.72 15.01 11.60
C PRO A 274 10.16 14.64 11.28
N ASN A 275 10.42 14.30 10.03
CA ASN A 275 11.77 14.05 9.53
C ASN A 275 12.12 14.99 8.37
N LEU A 276 13.34 14.88 7.85
CA LEU A 276 13.82 15.71 6.75
C LEU A 276 12.87 15.72 5.54
N TYR A 277 12.25 14.57 5.21
CA TYR A 277 11.28 14.50 4.11
C TYR A 277 10.00 15.29 4.40
N THR A 278 9.54 15.30 5.65
CA THR A 278 8.40 16.12 6.10
C THR A 278 8.68 17.61 5.90
N TYR A 279 9.84 18.08 6.38
CA TYR A 279 10.27 19.48 6.23
C TYR A 279 10.45 19.87 4.76
N ASN A 280 11.09 19.00 3.95
CA ASN A 280 11.26 19.22 2.51
C ASN A 280 9.92 19.34 1.77
N ALA A 281 8.93 18.51 2.12
CA ALA A 281 7.60 18.59 1.51
C ALA A 281 6.86 19.90 1.88
N CYS A 282 7.04 20.41 3.11
CA CYS A 282 6.54 21.74 3.49
C CYS A 282 7.24 22.86 2.71
N MET A 283 8.55 22.76 2.50
CA MET A 283 9.32 23.72 1.69
C MET A 283 8.89 23.70 0.23
N GLU A 284 8.63 22.52 -0.33
CA GLU A 284 8.10 22.34 -1.69
C GLU A 284 6.73 23.02 -1.85
N ALA A 285 5.86 22.92 -0.84
CA ALA A 285 4.57 23.63 -0.84
C ALA A 285 4.74 25.15 -0.86
N CYS A 286 5.73 25.68 -0.14
CA CYS A 286 6.04 27.11 -0.10
C CYS A 286 6.63 27.60 -1.43
N SER A 287 7.58 26.86 -2.02
CA SER A 287 8.23 27.25 -3.28
C SER A 287 7.27 27.21 -4.47
N ARG A 288 6.28 26.33 -4.45
CA ARG A 288 5.26 26.19 -5.50
C ARG A 288 4.01 27.04 -5.27
N CYS A 289 4.02 27.99 -4.33
CA CYS A 289 2.90 28.90 -4.10
C CYS A 289 2.74 29.86 -5.30
N ARG A 290 1.62 29.75 -6.02
CA ARG A 290 1.28 30.60 -7.17
C ARG A 290 0.28 31.73 -6.81
N GLY A 291 0.21 32.11 -5.52
CA GLY A 291 -0.70 33.15 -5.01
C GLY A 291 -0.21 34.57 -5.26
N ASP A 292 -0.96 35.55 -4.77
CA ASP A 292 -0.59 36.97 -4.82
C ASP A 292 0.68 37.27 -4.00
N GLY A 293 1.20 38.50 -4.09
CA GLY A 293 2.42 38.90 -3.38
C GLY A 293 2.34 38.73 -1.86
N ALA A 294 1.13 38.80 -1.27
CA ALA A 294 0.93 38.57 0.15
C ALA A 294 1.04 37.09 0.52
N GLU A 295 0.44 36.19 -0.27
CA GLU A 295 0.57 34.74 -0.10
C GLU A 295 2.00 34.26 -0.33
N GLN A 296 2.71 34.81 -1.32
CA GLN A 296 4.14 34.52 -1.54
C GLN A 296 5.00 34.98 -0.36
N SER A 297 4.71 36.16 0.22
CA SER A 297 5.40 36.65 1.42
C SER A 297 5.16 35.76 2.64
N LYS A 298 3.93 35.28 2.83
CA LYS A 298 3.59 34.31 3.89
C LYS A 298 4.33 32.99 3.69
N ALA A 299 4.31 32.45 2.47
CA ALA A 299 5.03 31.23 2.12
C ALA A 299 6.53 31.35 2.40
N LEU A 300 7.15 32.49 2.07
CA LEU A 300 8.57 32.74 2.34
C LEU A 300 8.88 32.78 3.85
N LYS A 301 8.05 33.46 4.65
CA LYS A 301 8.22 33.49 6.13
C LYS A 301 8.13 32.09 6.72
N ILE A 302 7.20 31.28 6.22
CA ILE A 302 7.02 29.89 6.65
C ILE A 302 8.23 29.06 6.25
N ALA A 303 8.72 29.20 5.02
CA ALA A 303 9.91 28.51 4.56
C ALA A 303 11.13 28.78 5.45
N PHE A 304 11.36 30.04 5.85
CA PHE A 304 12.44 30.37 6.79
C PHE A 304 12.22 29.78 8.20
N ALA A 305 10.98 29.71 8.67
CA ALA A 305 10.68 29.12 9.98
C ALA A 305 10.91 27.60 9.97
N VAL A 306 10.45 26.92 8.92
CA VAL A 306 10.60 25.47 8.70
C VAL A 306 12.08 25.08 8.56
N ASN A 307 12.89 25.90 7.87
CA ASN A 307 14.33 25.64 7.70
C ASN A 307 15.18 25.83 8.98
N LYS A 308 14.64 26.51 10.01
CA LYS A 308 15.34 26.76 11.28
C LYS A 308 14.96 25.77 12.39
N ALA A 309 13.92 24.96 12.17
CA ALA A 309 13.38 23.98 13.13
C ALA A 309 14.12 22.64 13.02
#